data_AF-A0A235F4Y9-F1
#
_entry.id   AF-A0A235F4Y9-F1
#
_cell.length_a   1.000
_cell.length_b   1.000
_cell.length_c   1.000
_cell.angle_alpha   90.00
_cell.angle_beta   90.00
_cell.angle_gamma   90.00
#
_symmetry.space_group_name_H-M   'P 1'
#
loop_
_entity.id
_entity.type
_entity.pdbx_description
1 polymer ?
#
loop_
_entity_poly.entity_id
_entity_poly.type
_entity_poly.pdbx_seq_one_letter_code
_entity_poly.pdbx_strand_id
1 'polypeptide(L)'
;MKKRKPEQGDVFAVNLPDGRYGAVKVINTTKQSSLIMTTAYLDSAPPSLDDSKLNEILLQDRFSYEKSPAIIWHEGSPPENTIYIGQICLSKEERRRASSSFGGKWDDFTGTEA
;
A
#
# COMPACT_ATOMS: atom_id res chain seq x y z
N MET A 1 10.67 14.37 15.00
CA MET A 1 9.35 13.78 15.34
C MET A 1 9.45 12.27 15.22
N LYS A 2 8.85 11.47 16.12
CA LYS A 2 8.79 10.01 15.95
C LYS A 2 7.89 9.70 14.76
N LYS A 3 8.40 9.01 13.74
CA LYS A 3 7.56 8.50 12.65
C LYS A 3 6.51 7.55 13.23
N ARG A 4 5.24 7.74 12.87
CA ARG A 4 4.15 6.87 13.30
C ARG A 4 4.41 5.46 12.76
N LYS A 5 4.38 4.46 13.65
CA LYS A 5 4.45 3.06 13.23
C LYS A 5 3.16 2.72 12.47
N PRO A 6 3.22 2.08 11.31
CA PRO A 6 2.02 1.69 10.58
C PRO A 6 1.17 0.70 11.39
N GLU A 7 -0.13 0.85 11.28
CA GLU A 7 -1.14 0.02 11.90
C GLU A 7 -2.04 -0.64 10.85
N GLN A 8 -2.62 -1.78 11.21
CA GLN A 8 -3.51 -2.50 10.30
C GLN A 8 -4.73 -1.63 9.92
N GLY A 9 -4.99 -1.53 8.63
CA GLY A 9 -6.03 -0.70 8.03
C GLY A 9 -5.56 0.69 7.62
N ASP A 10 -4.36 1.12 7.99
CA ASP A 10 -3.83 2.42 7.55
C ASP A 10 -3.75 2.50 6.03
N VAL A 11 -4.14 3.67 5.49
CA VAL A 11 -4.05 4.00 4.07
C VAL A 11 -3.14 5.20 3.88
N PHE A 12 -2.21 5.07 2.95
CA PHE A 12 -1.30 6.14 2.55
C PHE A 12 -1.43 6.38 1.05
N ALA A 13 -1.45 7.64 0.64
CA ALA A 13 -1.24 8.02 -0.75
C ALA A 13 0.26 8.17 -1.02
N VAL A 14 0.67 7.71 -2.20
CA VAL A 14 2.05 7.76 -2.69
C VAL A 14 2.11 8.60 -3.95
N ASN A 15 3.08 9.51 -4.02
CA ASN A 15 3.32 10.28 -5.24
C ASN A 15 4.09 9.40 -6.24
N LEU A 16 3.59 9.33 -7.46
CA LEU A 16 4.26 8.62 -8.55
C LEU A 16 5.16 9.59 -9.32
N PRO A 17 6.23 9.09 -9.97
CA PRO A 17 7.16 9.95 -10.73
C PRO A 17 6.50 10.74 -11.87
N ASP A 18 5.35 10.29 -12.37
CA ASP A 18 4.58 10.95 -13.43
C ASP A 18 3.60 12.01 -12.92
N GLY A 19 3.63 12.31 -11.61
CA GLY A 19 2.78 13.31 -10.97
C GLY A 19 1.40 12.81 -10.57
N ARG A 20 1.09 11.53 -10.79
CA ARG A 20 -0.14 10.89 -10.27
C ARG A 20 0.05 10.41 -8.83
N TYR A 21 -1.06 10.03 -8.21
CA TYR A 21 -1.14 9.41 -6.91
C TYR A 21 -1.55 7.94 -7.06
N GLY A 22 -0.78 7.07 -6.42
CA GLY A 22 -1.22 5.74 -6.04
C GLY A 22 -1.70 5.72 -4.59
N ALA A 23 -2.21 4.59 -4.13
CA ALA A 23 -2.47 4.38 -2.72
C ALA A 23 -2.10 2.97 -2.27
N VAL A 24 -1.62 2.88 -1.03
CA VAL A 24 -1.26 1.63 -0.37
C VAL A 24 -2.03 1.47 0.94
N LYS A 25 -2.39 0.23 1.27
CA LYS A 25 -3.08 -0.13 2.51
C LYS A 25 -2.25 -1.14 3.31
N VAL A 26 -2.13 -0.91 4.61
CA VAL A 26 -1.48 -1.84 5.53
C VAL A 26 -2.45 -2.93 5.92
N ILE A 27 -2.25 -4.15 5.43
CA ILE A 27 -3.18 -5.26 5.65
C ILE A 27 -2.75 -6.19 6.78
N ASN A 28 -1.48 -6.14 7.21
CA ASN A 28 -0.95 -6.87 8.36
C ASN A 28 0.30 -6.16 8.92
N THR A 29 0.67 -6.44 10.16
CA THR A 29 1.85 -5.85 10.81
C THR A 29 2.54 -6.86 11.72
N THR A 30 3.86 -6.79 11.81
CA THR A 30 4.68 -7.48 12.82
C THR A 30 5.36 -6.45 13.74
N LYS A 31 6.32 -6.89 14.55
CA LYS A 31 7.11 -5.99 15.39
C LYS A 31 7.91 -4.98 14.54
N GLN A 32 8.43 -5.39 13.39
CA GLN A 32 9.37 -4.61 12.57
C GLN A 32 8.86 -4.29 11.16
N SER A 33 7.85 -5.01 10.69
CA SER A 33 7.42 -4.95 9.28
C SER A 33 5.92 -4.74 9.15
N SER A 34 5.51 -4.27 7.98
CA SER A 34 4.12 -4.10 7.58
C SER A 34 3.90 -4.81 6.26
N LEU A 35 2.79 -5.54 6.12
CA LEU A 35 2.36 -6.13 4.87
C LEU A 35 1.52 -5.10 4.15
N ILE A 36 2.00 -4.67 3.00
CA ILE A 36 1.41 -3.60 2.22
C ILE A 36 0.67 -4.21 1.04
N MET A 37 -0.55 -3.74 0.81
CA MET A 37 -1.33 -3.98 -0.40
C MET A 37 -1.33 -2.69 -1.23
N THR A 38 -0.90 -2.75 -2.48
CA THR A 38 -1.09 -1.66 -3.43
C THR A 38 -2.53 -1.71 -3.95
N THR A 39 -3.25 -0.59 -3.81
CA THR A 39 -4.64 -0.50 -4.23
C THR A 39 -4.75 -0.20 -5.73
N ALA A 40 -5.93 -0.38 -6.31
CA ALA A 40 -6.20 -0.02 -7.70
C ALA A 40 -6.33 1.51 -7.93
N TYR A 41 -6.17 2.33 -6.88
CA TYR A 41 -6.26 3.78 -6.99
C TYR A 41 -5.09 4.34 -7.81
N LEU A 42 -5.43 5.11 -8.85
CA LEU A 42 -4.47 5.79 -9.71
C LEU A 42 -5.15 7.02 -10.33
N ASP A 43 -4.78 8.21 -9.88
CA ASP A 43 -5.35 9.47 -10.37
C ASP A 43 -4.39 10.65 -10.24
N SER A 44 -4.72 11.79 -10.82
CA SER A 44 -3.97 13.06 -10.74
C SER A 44 -4.15 13.80 -9.41
N ALA A 45 -5.14 13.42 -8.60
CA ALA A 45 -5.40 13.99 -7.28
C ALA A 45 -5.14 12.95 -6.17
N PRO A 46 -4.89 13.37 -4.92
CA PRO A 46 -4.87 12.44 -3.79
C PRO A 46 -6.23 11.74 -3.61
N PRO A 47 -6.25 10.47 -3.18
CA PRO A 47 -7.49 9.74 -2.92
C PRO A 47 -8.27 10.34 -1.74
N SER A 48 -9.60 10.32 -1.85
CA SER A 48 -10.49 10.42 -0.69
C SER A 48 -10.57 9.08 0.02
N LEU A 49 -10.76 9.08 1.35
CA LEU A 49 -10.88 7.85 2.15
C LEU A 49 -12.09 6.98 1.72
N ASP A 50 -13.12 7.59 1.14
CA ASP A 50 -14.33 6.90 0.67
C ASP A 50 -14.20 6.35 -0.77
N ASP A 51 -13.06 6.51 -1.43
CA ASP A 51 -12.86 6.02 -2.79
C ASP A 51 -12.87 4.48 -2.81
N SER A 52 -13.76 3.90 -3.63
CA SER A 52 -13.95 2.45 -3.69
C SER A 52 -12.70 1.71 -4.14
N LYS A 53 -11.85 2.34 -4.97
CA LYS A 53 -10.60 1.74 -5.48
C LYS A 53 -9.60 1.48 -4.36
N LEU A 54 -9.73 2.13 -3.19
CA LEU A 54 -8.90 1.83 -2.01
C LEU A 54 -9.16 0.44 -1.44
N ASN A 55 -10.30 -0.18 -1.76
CA ASN A 55 -10.64 -1.55 -1.37
C ASN A 55 -10.33 -2.58 -2.46
N GLU A 56 -9.96 -2.12 -3.65
CA GLU A 56 -9.56 -2.96 -4.75
C GLU A 56 -8.05 -3.08 -4.77
N ILE A 57 -7.55 -4.28 -5.03
CA ILE A 57 -6.11 -4.54 -5.12
C ILE A 57 -5.63 -4.35 -6.56
N LEU A 58 -4.48 -3.71 -6.74
CA LEU A 58 -3.82 -3.67 -8.03
C LEU A 58 -3.34 -5.07 -8.41
N LEU A 59 -3.71 -5.50 -9.61
CA LEU A 59 -3.23 -6.75 -10.21
C LEU A 59 -2.07 -6.41 -11.15
N GLN A 60 -0.90 -6.99 -10.91
CA GLN A 60 0.26 -6.77 -11.77
C GLN A 60 0.13 -7.59 -13.07
N ASP A 61 0.27 -6.95 -14.23
CA ASP A 61 0.16 -7.59 -15.56
C ASP A 61 1.36 -7.33 -16.47
N ARG A 62 2.50 -6.87 -15.92
CA ARG A 62 3.58 -6.33 -16.74
C ARG A 62 4.36 -7.36 -17.58
N PHE A 63 4.34 -8.67 -17.24
CA PHE A 63 5.14 -9.70 -17.94
C PHE A 63 4.57 -11.14 -17.89
N SER A 64 3.25 -11.35 -17.97
CA SER A 64 2.59 -12.68 -17.91
C SER A 64 2.92 -13.53 -16.66
N TYR A 65 2.67 -12.97 -15.47
CA TYR A 65 2.61 -13.75 -14.23
C TYR A 65 1.26 -13.51 -13.53
N GLU A 66 0.27 -14.31 -13.93
CA GLU A 66 -0.98 -14.63 -13.20
C GLU A 66 -1.73 -13.51 -12.47
N LYS A 67 -1.76 -12.26 -12.96
CA LYS A 67 -2.51 -11.16 -12.32
C LYS A 67 -2.25 -11.11 -10.81
N SER A 68 -0.99 -11.25 -10.41
CA SER A 68 -0.67 -11.45 -9.01
C SER A 68 -1.08 -10.20 -8.19
N PRO A 69 -1.73 -10.41 -7.04
CA PRO A 69 -1.92 -9.38 -6.03
C PRO A 69 -0.64 -8.62 -5.71
N ALA A 70 -0.64 -7.29 -5.86
CA ALA A 70 0.47 -6.43 -5.42
C ALA A 70 0.52 -6.34 -3.88
N ILE A 71 1.04 -7.39 -3.22
CA ILE A 71 1.16 -7.50 -1.77
C ILE A 71 2.58 -7.88 -1.37
N ILE A 72 3.23 -7.04 -0.56
CA ILE A 72 4.64 -7.23 -0.19
C ILE A 72 4.94 -6.72 1.22
N TRP A 73 5.89 -7.36 1.91
CA TRP A 73 6.35 -6.93 3.23
C TRP A 73 7.40 -5.83 3.14
N HIS A 74 7.27 -4.79 3.96
CA HIS A 74 8.30 -3.76 4.17
C HIS A 74 8.63 -3.52 5.64
N GLU A 75 9.90 -3.23 5.91
CA GLU A 75 10.41 -2.87 7.24
C GLU A 75 10.34 -1.37 7.53
N GLY A 76 10.08 -1.02 8.79
CA GLY A 76 10.18 0.35 9.28
C GLY A 76 8.87 1.12 9.20
N SER A 77 8.92 2.35 8.69
CA SER A 77 7.79 3.28 8.67
C SER A 77 7.78 4.09 7.37
N PRO A 78 6.61 4.52 6.90
CA PRO A 78 6.46 5.28 5.68
C PRO A 78 7.42 6.49 5.60
N PRO A 79 7.96 6.80 4.42
CA PRO A 79 8.76 8.00 4.21
C PRO A 79 7.93 9.27 4.37
N GLU A 80 8.59 10.42 4.55
CA GLU A 80 7.94 11.67 4.94
C GLU A 80 7.04 12.28 3.85
N ASN A 81 7.28 11.90 2.59
CA ASN A 81 6.50 12.28 1.42
C ASN A 81 5.23 11.44 1.23
N THR A 82 5.00 10.39 2.04
CA THR A 82 3.72 9.68 2.04
C THR A 82 2.67 10.47 2.79
N ILE A 83 1.46 10.48 2.24
CA ILE A 83 0.34 11.23 2.80
C ILE A 83 -0.57 10.23 3.51
N TYR A 84 -0.69 10.33 4.83
CA TYR A 84 -1.67 9.53 5.56
C TYR A 84 -3.09 10.01 5.23
N ILE A 85 -3.93 9.11 4.72
CA ILE A 85 -5.30 9.42 4.29
C ILE A 85 -6.31 9.07 5.38
N GLY A 86 -6.02 8.02 6.16
CA GLY A 86 -6.89 7.55 7.23
C GLY A 86 -6.77 6.04 7.41
N GLN A 87 -7.77 5.46 8.06
CA GLN A 87 -7.82 4.03 8.34
C GLN A 87 -9.12 3.44 7.76
N ILE A 88 -8.98 2.35 7.00
CA ILE A 88 -10.10 1.59 6.45
C ILE A 88 -10.15 0.22 7.13
N CYS A 89 -11.34 -0.19 7.56
CA CYS A 89 -11.53 -1.53 8.12
C CYS A 89 -11.27 -2.60 7.06
N LEU A 90 -10.37 -3.54 7.38
CA LEU A 90 -10.10 -4.67 6.48
C LEU A 90 -11.26 -5.65 6.44
N SER A 91 -11.63 -6.04 5.23
CA SER A 91 -12.49 -7.17 4.93
C SER A 91 -11.90 -8.50 5.42
N LYS A 92 -12.75 -9.53 5.49
CA LYS A 92 -12.31 -10.90 5.86
C LYS A 92 -11.29 -11.45 4.86
N GLU A 93 -11.40 -11.09 3.58
CA GLU A 93 -10.50 -11.56 2.53
C GLU A 93 -9.13 -10.90 2.64
N GLU A 94 -9.07 -9.57 2.80
CA GLU A 94 -7.81 -8.83 3.00
C GLU A 94 -7.04 -9.38 4.21
N ARG A 95 -7.72 -9.69 5.32
CA ARG A 95 -7.10 -10.27 6.52
C ARG A 95 -6.50 -11.66 6.32
N ARG A 96 -6.98 -12.41 5.33
CA ARG A 96 -6.49 -13.76 4.99
C ARG A 96 -5.34 -13.72 3.98
N ARG A 97 -5.09 -12.57 3.34
CA ARG A 97 -3.98 -12.43 2.41
C ARG A 97 -2.66 -12.55 3.16
N ALA A 98 -1.72 -13.22 2.52
CA ALA A 98 -0.35 -13.36 2.97
C ALA A 98 0.58 -13.13 1.77
N SER A 99 1.84 -12.80 2.04
CA SER A 99 2.89 -12.73 1.03
C SER A 99 4.16 -13.35 1.60
N SER A 100 4.88 -14.10 0.77
CA SER A 100 6.24 -14.55 1.03
C SER A 100 7.29 -13.59 0.48
N SER A 101 6.87 -12.52 -0.21
CA SER A 101 7.75 -11.53 -0.82
C SER A 101 8.12 -10.41 0.16
N PHE A 102 9.37 -9.97 0.09
CA PHE A 102 9.93 -8.92 0.92
C PHE A 102 10.55 -7.83 0.04
N GLY A 103 10.06 -6.59 0.20
CA GLY A 103 10.43 -5.42 -0.59
C GLY A 103 11.49 -4.53 0.08
N GLY A 104 12.09 -4.97 1.18
CA GLY A 104 13.09 -4.19 1.92
C GLY A 104 12.45 -3.21 2.89
N LYS A 105 13.03 -2.01 3.03
CA LYS A 105 12.50 -0.96 3.91
C LYS A 105 11.42 -0.17 3.18
N TRP A 106 10.58 0.53 3.93
CA TRP A 106 9.78 1.62 3.34
C TRP A 106 10.71 2.67 2.73
N ASP A 107 10.40 3.09 1.51
CA ASP A 107 11.11 4.11 0.75
C ASP A 107 10.14 4.87 -0.17
N ASP A 108 10.66 5.87 -0.87
CA ASP A 108 9.88 6.76 -1.75
C ASP A 108 9.26 6.03 -2.96
N PHE A 109 9.66 4.78 -3.23
CA PHE A 109 9.18 3.94 -4.32
C PHE A 109 8.23 2.83 -3.84
N THR A 110 7.95 2.78 -2.54
CA THR A 110 7.06 1.76 -1.97
C THR A 110 5.65 1.95 -2.53
N GLY A 111 5.12 0.89 -3.16
CA GLY A 111 3.81 0.93 -3.82
C GLY A 111 3.82 1.52 -5.24
N THR A 112 4.97 1.95 -5.76
CA THR A 112 5.10 2.44 -7.15
C THR A 112 5.38 1.31 -8.15
N GLU A 113 5.41 0.06 -7.71
CA GLU A 113 5.63 -1.14 -8.53
C GLU A 113 4.41 -1.50 -9.41
N ALA A 114 3.58 -0.51 -9.78
CA ALA A 114 2.47 -0.64 -10.71
C ALA A 114 2.94 -0.76 -12.16
#